data_AF-A0AB37NXG1-F1
#
_entry.id   AF-A0AB37NXG1-F1
#
_cell.length_a   1.000
_cell.length_b   1.000
_cell.length_c   1.000
_cell.angle_alpha   90.00
_cell.angle_beta   90.00
_cell.angle_gamma   90.00
#
_symmetry.space_group_name_H-M   'P 1'
#
loop_
_entity.id
_entity.type
_entity.pdbx_description
1 polymer ?
#
loop_
_entity_poly.entity_id
_entity_poly.type
_entity_poly.pdbx_seq_one_letter_code
_entity_poly.pdbx_strand_id
1 'polypeptide(L)'
;MNKKIGMYGSCTNFIAVICFAICMLFNFDCGSYFFSMFIAFSFVVMACGYAYFAEKETKLAGYASVAFSAIYASIILLVYFAQLTTVRLDNLTQQAASILDFQQSGLLFNYDLLGYGVMSLSTLFAGLTIKPQRKIDTWLKYLLMVHGVFFISCLIIPMLGVFKTDSPKWIGIAVLEFWCAYFCPIGILSFLHFRNRKDRSS
;
A
#
# COMPACT_ATOMS: atom_id res chain seq x y z
N MET A 1 -21.49 -12.72 4.05
CA MET A 1 -20.22 -13.26 3.48
C MET A 1 -19.25 -12.14 3.10
N ASN A 2 -19.71 -11.13 2.37
CA ASN A 2 -18.90 -10.03 1.86
C ASN A 2 -18.20 -9.21 2.95
N LYS A 3 -18.84 -9.00 4.12
CA LYS A 3 -18.15 -8.34 5.25
C LYS A 3 -16.90 -9.09 5.70
N LYS A 4 -16.92 -10.43 5.68
CA LYS A 4 -15.77 -11.26 6.08
C LYS A 4 -14.62 -11.09 5.09
N ILE A 5 -14.89 -10.95 3.80
CA ILE A 5 -13.86 -10.69 2.78
C ILE A 5 -13.14 -9.37 3.09
N GLY A 6 -13.88 -8.29 3.33
CA GLY A 6 -13.29 -7.01 3.73
C GLY A 6 -12.49 -7.10 5.04
N MET A 7 -13.04 -7.79 6.04
CA MET A 7 -12.33 -8.04 7.31
C MET A 7 -11.02 -8.82 7.12
N TYR A 8 -11.03 -9.93 6.38
CA TYR A 8 -9.84 -10.73 6.14
C TYR A 8 -8.81 -9.95 5.30
N GLY A 9 -9.25 -9.20 4.29
CA GLY A 9 -8.37 -8.29 3.55
C GLY A 9 -7.68 -7.29 4.48
N SER A 10 -8.42 -6.60 5.35
CA SER A 10 -7.83 -5.66 6.31
C SER A 10 -6.91 -6.33 7.34
N CYS A 11 -7.28 -7.53 7.82
CA CYS A 11 -6.48 -8.27 8.80
C CYS A 11 -5.15 -8.74 8.20
N THR A 12 -5.20 -9.37 7.02
CA THR A 12 -4.01 -9.79 6.28
C THR A 12 -3.12 -8.61 5.96
N ASN A 13 -3.71 -7.48 5.55
CA ASN A 13 -2.94 -6.27 5.27
C ASN A 13 -2.22 -5.74 6.51
N PHE A 14 -2.93 -5.64 7.63
CA PHE A 14 -2.33 -5.22 8.90
C PHE A 14 -1.17 -6.13 9.33
N ILE A 15 -1.37 -7.45 9.28
CA ILE A 15 -0.32 -8.42 9.62
C ILE A 15 0.87 -8.27 8.67
N ALA A 16 0.62 -8.16 7.36
CA ALA A 16 1.67 -8.01 6.35
C ALA A 16 2.47 -6.70 6.55
N VAL A 17 1.83 -5.60 6.89
CA VAL A 17 2.50 -4.33 7.24
C VAL A 17 3.42 -4.50 8.45
N ILE A 18 2.95 -5.15 9.51
CA ILE A 18 3.77 -5.41 10.70
C ILE A 18 4.95 -6.33 10.38
N CYS A 19 4.71 -7.42 9.63
CA CYS A 19 5.78 -8.34 9.23
C CYS A 19 6.81 -7.65 8.31
N PHE A 20 6.35 -6.82 7.38
CA PHE A 20 7.20 -6.00 6.53
C PHE A 20 8.11 -5.08 7.37
N ALA A 21 7.53 -4.31 8.29
CA ALA A 21 8.27 -3.39 9.15
C ALA A 21 9.31 -4.13 10.01
N ILE A 22 8.93 -5.25 10.64
CA ILE A 22 9.87 -6.08 11.39
C ILE A 22 11.01 -6.54 10.48
N CYS A 23 10.73 -7.04 9.27
CA CYS A 23 11.79 -7.48 8.35
C CYS A 23 12.75 -6.34 8.00
N MET A 24 12.24 -5.12 7.77
CA MET A 24 13.05 -3.93 7.50
C MET A 24 13.99 -3.58 8.67
N LEU A 25 13.47 -3.58 9.90
CA LEU A 25 14.27 -3.28 11.11
C LEU A 25 15.39 -4.29 11.36
N PHE A 26 15.20 -5.55 10.95
CA PHE A 26 16.21 -6.60 11.04
C PHE A 26 17.07 -6.76 9.77
N ASN A 27 16.95 -5.85 8.78
CA ASN A 27 17.63 -5.92 7.49
C ASN A 27 17.40 -7.25 6.73
N PHE A 28 16.20 -7.82 6.87
CA PHE A 28 15.80 -9.04 6.17
C PHE A 28 15.05 -8.71 4.88
N ASP A 29 15.79 -8.30 3.85
CA ASP A 29 15.26 -7.81 2.57
C ASP A 29 14.31 -8.81 1.88
N CYS A 30 14.65 -10.10 1.85
CA CYS A 30 13.78 -11.12 1.26
C CYS A 30 12.40 -11.19 1.97
N GLY A 31 12.40 -11.04 3.29
CA GLY A 31 11.16 -11.00 4.06
C GLY A 31 10.35 -9.76 3.76
N SER A 32 10.97 -8.58 3.75
CA SER A 32 10.28 -7.32 3.45
C SER A 32 9.65 -7.38 2.06
N TYR A 33 10.39 -7.79 1.03
CA TYR A 33 9.85 -7.91 -0.34
C TYR A 33 8.68 -8.89 -0.43
N PHE A 34 8.76 -10.03 0.26
CA PHE A 34 7.68 -11.01 0.29
C PHE A 34 6.42 -10.43 0.94
N PHE A 35 6.55 -9.80 2.12
CA PHE A 35 5.40 -9.22 2.80
C PHE A 35 4.81 -8.01 2.07
N SER A 36 5.61 -7.23 1.32
CA SER A 36 5.10 -6.18 0.43
C SER A 36 4.12 -6.71 -0.62
N MET A 37 4.36 -7.90 -1.17
CA MET A 37 3.41 -8.53 -2.11
C MET A 37 2.08 -8.85 -1.41
N PHE A 38 2.10 -9.31 -0.15
CA PHE A 38 0.88 -9.57 0.61
C PHE A 38 0.13 -8.30 1.00
N ILE A 39 0.83 -7.19 1.27
CA ILE A 39 0.23 -5.86 1.41
C ILE A 39 -0.54 -5.52 0.12
N ALA A 40 0.10 -5.67 -1.05
CA ALA A 40 -0.53 -5.40 -2.34
C ALA A 40 -1.81 -6.22 -2.58
N PHE A 41 -1.74 -7.54 -2.43
CA PHE A 41 -2.90 -8.41 -2.64
C PHE A 41 -4.06 -8.08 -1.68
N SER A 42 -3.75 -7.95 -0.40
CA SER A 42 -4.76 -7.72 0.63
C SER A 42 -5.36 -6.32 0.57
N PHE A 43 -4.60 -5.30 0.13
CA PHE A 43 -5.09 -3.95 -0.10
C PHE A 43 -6.14 -3.90 -1.21
N VAL A 44 -5.97 -4.64 -2.31
CA VAL A 44 -7.00 -4.74 -3.37
C VAL A 44 -8.31 -5.31 -2.82
N VAL A 45 -8.22 -6.39 -2.02
CA VAL A 45 -9.40 -6.98 -1.37
C VAL A 45 -10.08 -5.97 -0.44
N MET A 46 -9.28 -5.20 0.29
CA MET A 46 -9.77 -4.15 1.17
C MET A 46 -10.48 -3.02 0.39
N ALA A 47 -9.91 -2.57 -0.73
CA ALA A 47 -10.51 -1.58 -1.63
C ALA A 47 -11.84 -2.07 -2.23
N CYS A 48 -11.92 -3.33 -2.64
CA CYS A 48 -13.15 -3.97 -3.07
C CYS A 48 -14.21 -3.97 -1.95
N GLY A 49 -13.80 -4.19 -0.70
CA GLY A 49 -14.67 -4.06 0.47
C GLY A 49 -15.28 -2.66 0.59
N TYR A 50 -14.45 -1.61 0.47
CA TYR A 50 -14.93 -0.22 0.48
C TYR A 50 -15.93 0.05 -0.64
N ALA A 51 -15.60 -0.35 -1.87
CA ALA A 51 -16.48 -0.19 -3.02
C ALA A 51 -17.81 -0.95 -2.85
N TYR A 52 -17.78 -2.16 -2.31
CA TYR A 52 -18.98 -2.96 -2.07
C TYR A 52 -19.93 -2.27 -1.09
N PHE A 53 -19.41 -1.80 0.05
CA PHE A 53 -20.21 -1.15 1.10
C PHE A 53 -20.53 0.33 0.84
N ALA A 54 -19.95 0.95 -0.18
CA ALA A 54 -20.25 2.32 -0.60
C ALA A 54 -21.75 2.52 -0.93
N GLU A 55 -22.30 3.65 -0.49
CA GLU A 55 -23.67 4.10 -0.84
C GLU A 55 -23.77 4.39 -2.35
N LYS A 56 -25.00 4.53 -2.87
CA LYS A 56 -25.21 4.70 -4.32
C LYS A 56 -24.55 5.98 -4.83
N GLU A 57 -24.59 7.03 -4.00
CA GLU A 57 -24.05 8.37 -4.26
C GLU A 57 -22.52 8.38 -4.29
N THR A 58 -21.86 7.49 -3.55
CA THR A 58 -20.38 7.42 -3.47
C THR A 58 -19.80 6.20 -4.19
N LYS A 59 -20.62 5.48 -4.96
CA LYS A 59 -20.23 4.24 -5.62
C LYS A 59 -19.10 4.43 -6.63
N LEU A 60 -19.10 5.56 -7.35
CA LEU A 60 -18.05 5.92 -8.30
C LEU A 60 -16.68 6.05 -7.60
N ALA A 61 -16.63 6.64 -6.41
CA ALA A 61 -15.41 6.71 -5.62
C ALA A 61 -14.92 5.30 -5.23
N GLY A 62 -15.85 4.39 -4.92
CA GLY A 62 -15.53 2.98 -4.72
C GLY A 62 -14.84 2.34 -5.92
N TYR A 63 -15.37 2.53 -7.13
CA TYR A 63 -14.74 1.99 -8.35
C TYR A 63 -13.38 2.62 -8.65
N ALA A 64 -13.24 3.94 -8.46
CA ALA A 64 -11.95 4.61 -8.59
C ALA A 64 -10.92 4.04 -7.61
N SER A 65 -11.30 3.83 -6.34
CA SER A 65 -10.45 3.20 -5.33
C SER A 65 -9.98 1.81 -5.77
N VAL A 66 -10.88 0.96 -6.25
CA VAL A 66 -10.53 -0.37 -6.75
C VAL A 66 -9.57 -0.29 -7.93
N ALA A 67 -9.85 0.57 -8.92
CA ALA A 67 -9.00 0.72 -10.10
C ALA A 67 -7.57 1.13 -9.73
N PHE A 68 -7.41 2.16 -8.88
CA PHE A 68 -6.09 2.58 -8.41
C PHE A 68 -5.42 1.50 -7.54
N SER A 69 -6.18 0.77 -6.71
CA SER A 69 -5.60 -0.34 -5.92
C SER A 69 -5.03 -1.44 -6.81
N ALA A 70 -5.68 -1.75 -7.94
CA ALA A 70 -5.21 -2.75 -8.89
C ALA A 70 -3.96 -2.28 -9.64
N ILE A 71 -3.89 -1.01 -10.03
CA ILE A 71 -2.70 -0.41 -10.63
C ILE A 71 -1.53 -0.46 -9.64
N TYR A 72 -1.75 -0.02 -8.40
CA TYR A 72 -0.77 -0.12 -7.32
C TYR A 72 -0.26 -1.55 -7.16
N ALA A 73 -1.15 -2.53 -6.99
CA ALA A 73 -0.76 -3.91 -6.78
C ALA A 73 0.05 -4.44 -7.96
N SER A 74 -0.33 -4.11 -9.20
CA SER A 74 0.40 -4.52 -10.39
C SER A 74 1.84 -4.00 -10.39
N ILE A 75 2.04 -2.71 -10.10
CA ILE A 75 3.38 -2.09 -10.04
C ILE A 75 4.23 -2.74 -8.95
N ILE A 76 3.67 -2.85 -7.74
CA ILE A 76 4.37 -3.40 -6.57
C ILE A 76 4.74 -4.86 -6.76
N LEU A 77 3.85 -5.67 -7.33
CA LEU A 77 4.15 -7.07 -7.62
C LEU A 77 5.27 -7.20 -8.64
N LEU A 78 5.31 -6.36 -9.68
CA LEU A 78 6.43 -6.36 -10.63
C LEU A 78 7.77 -6.03 -9.97
N VAL A 79 7.79 -5.01 -9.09
CA VAL A 79 8.99 -4.61 -8.34
C VAL A 79 9.48 -5.76 -7.47
N TYR A 80 8.65 -6.24 -6.53
CA TYR A 80 9.10 -7.18 -5.51
C TYR A 80 9.25 -8.61 -6.02
N PHE A 81 8.50 -9.00 -7.06
CA PHE A 81 8.73 -10.28 -7.72
C PHE A 81 10.09 -10.29 -8.43
N ALA A 82 10.49 -9.19 -9.10
CA ALA A 82 11.82 -9.06 -9.68
C ALA A 82 12.93 -9.09 -8.60
N GLN A 83 12.72 -8.44 -7.44
CA GLN A 83 13.67 -8.51 -6.32
C GLN A 83 13.87 -9.94 -5.81
N LEU A 84 12.79 -10.70 -5.66
CA LEU A 84 12.84 -12.06 -5.12
C LEU A 84 13.31 -13.11 -6.13
N THR A 85 13.31 -12.78 -7.42
CA THR A 85 13.70 -13.67 -8.51
C THR A 85 15.02 -13.21 -9.14
N THR A 86 14.96 -12.45 -10.23
CA THR A 86 16.12 -12.04 -11.04
C THR A 86 17.20 -11.34 -10.21
N VAL A 87 16.85 -10.34 -9.39
CA VAL A 87 17.87 -9.57 -8.64
C VAL A 87 18.58 -10.44 -7.61
N ARG A 88 17.86 -11.38 -6.98
CA ARG A 88 18.41 -12.26 -5.94
C ARG A 88 19.19 -13.45 -6.49
N LEU A 89 18.74 -14.02 -7.62
CA LEU A 89 19.21 -15.31 -8.11
C LEU A 89 20.22 -15.22 -9.24
N ASP A 90 20.29 -14.08 -9.95
CA ASP A 90 21.24 -13.88 -11.04
C ASP A 90 22.46 -13.04 -10.61
N ASN A 91 23.58 -13.26 -11.30
CA ASN A 91 24.78 -12.44 -11.17
C ASN A 91 24.66 -11.19 -12.07
N LEU A 92 23.94 -10.19 -11.60
CA LEU A 92 23.76 -8.93 -12.33
C LEU A 92 25.09 -8.19 -12.51
N THR A 93 25.27 -7.56 -13.68
CA THR A 93 26.35 -6.59 -13.86
C THR A 93 26.11 -5.37 -12.96
N GLN A 94 27.17 -4.61 -12.65
CA GLN A 94 27.05 -3.41 -11.81
C GLN A 94 26.04 -2.40 -12.37
N GLN A 95 26.01 -2.22 -13.69
CA GLN A 95 25.04 -1.36 -14.36
C GLN A 95 23.61 -1.89 -14.18
N ALA A 96 23.38 -3.20 -14.37
CA ALA A 96 22.06 -3.79 -14.16
C ALA A 96 21.61 -3.68 -12.69
N ALA A 97 22.51 -3.92 -11.74
CA ALA A 97 22.23 -3.77 -10.32
C ALA A 97 21.86 -2.32 -9.96
N SER A 98 22.56 -1.31 -10.47
CA SER A 98 22.23 0.11 -10.22
C SER A 98 20.82 0.53 -10.66
N ILE A 99 20.22 -0.21 -11.60
CA ILE A 99 18.88 0.06 -12.13
C ILE A 99 17.83 -0.81 -11.43
N LEU A 100 18.14 -2.11 -11.25
CA LEU A 100 17.18 -3.13 -10.83
C LEU A 100 17.22 -3.42 -9.33
N ASP A 101 18.36 -3.31 -8.65
CA ASP A 101 18.41 -3.54 -7.21
C ASP A 101 17.68 -2.41 -6.48
N PHE A 102 16.62 -2.76 -5.74
CA PHE A 102 15.80 -1.80 -5.00
C PHE A 102 16.64 -1.00 -4.00
N GLN A 103 17.67 -1.63 -3.41
CA GLN A 103 18.55 -1.00 -2.42
C GLN A 103 19.43 0.11 -3.02
N GLN A 104 19.52 0.19 -4.34
CA GLN A 104 20.32 1.18 -5.07
C GLN A 104 19.52 2.45 -5.44
N SER A 105 18.26 2.57 -4.98
CA SER A 105 17.40 3.73 -5.30
C SER A 105 17.25 4.00 -6.81
N GLY A 106 17.34 2.95 -7.63
CA GLY A 106 17.26 3.00 -9.09
C GLY A 106 15.81 2.96 -9.62
N LEU A 107 15.62 2.35 -10.79
CA LEU A 107 14.33 2.29 -11.47
C LEU A 107 13.25 1.59 -10.63
N LEU A 108 13.57 0.43 -10.04
CA LEU A 108 12.58 -0.32 -9.28
C LEU A 108 12.17 0.38 -7.97
N PHE A 109 13.05 1.19 -7.38
CA PHE A 109 12.70 2.08 -6.28
C PHE A 109 11.78 3.22 -6.73
N ASN A 110 12.03 3.83 -7.88
CA ASN A 110 11.15 4.86 -8.44
C ASN A 110 9.74 4.31 -8.76
N TYR A 111 9.67 3.08 -9.28
CA TYR A 111 8.39 2.41 -9.52
C TYR A 111 7.66 2.06 -8.23
N ASP A 112 8.38 1.66 -7.18
CA ASP A 112 7.78 1.45 -5.86
C ASP A 112 7.14 2.73 -5.31
N LEU A 113 7.84 3.87 -5.38
CA LEU A 113 7.28 5.17 -4.99
C LEU A 113 6.08 5.58 -5.84
N LEU A 114 6.11 5.35 -7.16
CA LEU A 114 4.95 5.55 -8.01
C LEU A 114 3.77 4.67 -7.57
N GLY A 115 4.04 3.40 -7.27
CA GLY A 115 3.07 2.46 -6.74
C GLY A 115 2.41 3.00 -5.47
N TYR A 116 3.20 3.38 -4.46
CA TYR A 116 2.67 3.97 -3.22
C TYR A 116 1.92 5.27 -3.45
N GLY A 117 2.34 6.11 -4.41
CA GLY A 117 1.57 7.28 -4.83
C GLY A 117 0.18 6.90 -5.37
N VAL A 118 0.11 5.89 -6.24
CA VAL A 118 -1.17 5.38 -6.75
C VAL A 118 -2.02 4.75 -5.64
N MET A 119 -1.39 4.08 -4.66
CA MET A 119 -2.07 3.60 -3.47
C MET A 119 -2.69 4.75 -2.66
N SER A 120 -2.00 5.89 -2.51
CA SER A 120 -2.55 7.09 -1.89
C SER A 120 -3.80 7.60 -2.61
N LEU A 121 -3.83 7.60 -3.95
CA LEU A 121 -5.06 7.91 -4.68
C LEU A 121 -6.19 6.92 -4.36
N SER A 122 -5.87 5.61 -4.31
CA SER A 122 -6.84 4.60 -3.91
C SER A 122 -7.42 4.87 -2.52
N THR A 123 -6.58 5.21 -1.53
CA THR A 123 -7.05 5.50 -0.16
C THR A 123 -7.90 6.75 -0.11
N LEU A 124 -7.56 7.81 -0.86
CA LEU A 124 -8.37 9.02 -0.94
C LEU A 124 -9.80 8.69 -1.36
N PHE A 125 -9.95 7.96 -2.47
CA PHE A 125 -11.24 7.54 -2.98
C PHE A 125 -11.96 6.56 -2.04
N ALA A 126 -11.24 5.64 -1.40
CA ALA A 126 -11.80 4.78 -0.36
C ALA A 126 -12.40 5.61 0.79
N GLY A 127 -11.69 6.63 1.28
CA GLY A 127 -12.17 7.54 2.32
C GLY A 127 -13.46 8.27 1.93
N LEU A 128 -13.59 8.67 0.66
CA LEU A 128 -14.82 9.29 0.14
C LEU A 128 -16.02 8.35 0.15
N THR A 129 -15.82 7.02 0.10
CA THR A 129 -16.92 6.05 0.23
C THR A 129 -17.51 5.97 1.64
N ILE A 130 -16.75 6.39 2.65
CA ILE A 130 -17.14 6.25 4.05
C ILE A 130 -18.10 7.38 4.43
N LYS A 131 -19.33 6.99 4.78
CA LYS A 131 -20.28 7.82 5.51
C LYS A 131 -20.17 7.49 7.01
N PRO A 132 -19.61 8.39 7.83
CA PRO A 132 -19.36 8.08 9.23
C PRO A 132 -20.67 7.87 10.00
N GLN A 133 -20.81 6.72 10.65
CA GLN A 133 -21.90 6.46 11.59
C GLN A 133 -21.39 6.39 13.03
N ARG A 134 -20.10 6.08 13.20
CA ARG A 134 -19.41 5.96 14.49
C ARG A 134 -18.12 6.75 14.47
N LYS A 135 -17.59 7.09 15.65
CA LYS A 135 -16.29 7.78 15.78
C LYS A 135 -15.16 7.05 15.03
N ILE A 136 -15.15 5.72 15.06
CA ILE A 136 -14.16 4.91 14.33
C ILE A 136 -14.20 5.13 12.81
N ASP A 137 -15.38 5.35 12.25
CA ASP A 137 -15.56 5.57 10.81
C ASP A 137 -15.08 6.97 10.42
N THR A 138 -15.29 7.94 11.32
CA THR A 138 -14.76 9.30 11.17
C THR A 138 -13.24 9.27 11.12
N TRP A 139 -12.58 8.63 12.10
CA TRP A 139 -11.12 8.51 12.11
C TRP A 139 -10.58 7.78 10.89
N LEU A 140 -11.19 6.64 10.52
CA LEU A 140 -10.80 5.89 9.33
C LEU A 140 -10.89 6.74 8.06
N LYS A 141 -12.01 7.45 7.89
CA LYS A 141 -12.21 8.36 6.76
C LYS A 141 -11.10 9.40 6.68
N TYR A 142 -10.83 10.10 7.78
CA TYR A 142 -9.81 11.14 7.79
C TYR A 142 -8.41 10.57 7.51
N LEU A 143 -8.03 9.44 8.11
CA LEU A 143 -6.74 8.80 7.84
C LEU A 143 -6.59 8.42 6.37
N LEU A 144 -7.62 7.82 5.77
CA LEU A 144 -7.62 7.46 4.34
C LEU A 144 -7.50 8.69 3.42
N MET A 145 -8.20 9.77 3.75
CA MET A 145 -8.15 11.01 2.98
C MET A 145 -6.82 11.74 3.12
N VAL A 146 -6.25 11.81 4.33
CA VAL A 146 -4.94 12.43 4.59
C VAL A 146 -3.83 11.63 3.92
N HIS A 147 -3.89 10.28 3.97
CA HIS A 147 -2.96 9.43 3.22
C HIS A 147 -2.95 9.75 1.72
N GLY A 148 -4.09 10.17 1.18
CA GLY A 148 -4.24 10.62 -0.20
C GLY A 148 -3.34 11.79 -0.59
N VAL A 149 -3.00 12.66 0.37
CA VAL A 149 -2.13 13.83 0.14
C VAL A 149 -0.70 13.39 -0.25
N PHE A 150 -0.25 12.22 0.22
CA PHE A 150 1.08 11.70 -0.09
C PHE A 150 1.28 11.36 -1.57
N PHE A 151 0.21 11.30 -2.38
CA PHE A 151 0.31 11.14 -3.84
C PHE A 151 1.27 12.17 -4.45
N ILE A 152 1.16 13.44 -4.05
CA ILE A 152 1.97 14.52 -4.63
C ILE A 152 3.46 14.32 -4.33
N SER A 153 3.80 14.00 -3.08
CA SER A 153 5.20 13.74 -2.69
C SER A 153 5.75 12.49 -3.39
N CYS A 154 4.99 11.40 -3.43
CA CYS A 154 5.40 10.16 -4.08
C CYS A 154 5.59 10.31 -5.60
N LEU A 155 4.84 11.21 -6.25
CA LEU A 155 4.97 11.47 -7.68
C LEU A 155 6.14 12.41 -8.00
N ILE A 156 6.24 13.53 -7.27
CA ILE A 156 7.14 14.63 -7.64
C ILE A 156 8.58 14.38 -7.16
N ILE A 157 8.78 13.84 -5.95
CA ILE A 157 10.13 13.66 -5.40
C ILE A 157 11.02 12.77 -6.29
N PRO A 158 10.56 11.63 -6.83
CA PRO A 158 11.34 10.83 -7.78
C PRO A 158 11.66 11.58 -9.08
N MET A 159 10.70 12.35 -9.62
CA MET A 159 10.89 13.12 -10.86
C MET A 159 11.94 14.23 -10.71
N LEU A 160 12.14 14.73 -9.48
CA LEU A 160 13.18 15.70 -9.16
C LEU A 160 14.56 15.07 -8.92
N GLY A 161 14.69 13.73 -8.97
CA GLY A 161 15.97 13.03 -8.79
C GLY A 161 16.56 13.16 -7.38
N VAL A 162 15.70 13.30 -6.37
CA VAL A 162 16.11 13.45 -4.95
C VAL A 162 16.79 12.18 -4.45
N PHE A 163 16.31 11.01 -4.88
CA PHE A 163 16.88 9.72 -4.52
C PHE A 163 17.98 9.34 -5.52
N LYS A 164 19.15 9.00 -4.99
CA LYS A 164 20.34 8.61 -5.76
C LYS A 164 20.97 7.35 -5.17
N THR A 165 21.74 6.62 -5.97
CA THR A 165 22.47 5.39 -5.60
C THR A 165 23.29 5.49 -4.31
N ASP A 166 23.81 6.68 -3.98
CA ASP A 166 24.64 6.89 -2.78
C ASP A 166 23.83 7.36 -1.55
N SER A 167 22.50 7.30 -1.62
CA SER A 167 21.65 7.74 -0.50
C SER A 167 21.80 6.78 0.68
N PRO A 168 21.92 7.29 1.92
CA PRO A 168 22.01 6.42 3.08
C PRO A 168 20.79 5.49 3.22
N LYS A 169 21.03 4.18 3.26
CA LYS A 169 19.98 3.14 3.34
C LYS A 169 18.96 3.38 4.47
N TRP A 170 19.42 3.89 5.61
CA TRP A 170 18.57 4.17 6.76
C TRP A 170 17.45 5.18 6.49
N ILE A 171 17.62 6.08 5.51
CA ILE A 171 16.58 7.04 5.12
C ILE A 171 15.39 6.30 4.50
N GLY A 172 15.66 5.34 3.60
CA GLY A 172 14.63 4.50 3.00
C GLY A 172 13.88 3.68 4.06
N ILE A 173 14.63 3.09 4.99
CA ILE A 173 14.04 2.36 6.14
C ILE A 173 13.14 3.29 6.95
N ALA A 174 13.62 4.46 7.36
CA ALA A 174 12.85 5.40 8.18
C ALA A 174 11.55 5.87 7.50
N VAL A 175 11.60 6.16 6.19
CA VAL A 175 10.42 6.56 5.40
C VAL A 175 9.40 5.42 5.33
N LEU A 176 9.85 4.20 5.05
CA LEU A 176 8.98 3.02 4.95
C LEU A 176 8.39 2.62 6.32
N GLU A 177 9.17 2.74 7.39
CA GLU A 177 8.70 2.53 8.77
C GLU A 177 7.64 3.56 9.18
N PHE A 178 7.86 4.85 8.86
CA PHE A 178 6.84 5.88 9.07
C PHE A 178 5.55 5.54 8.34
N TRP A 179 5.67 5.06 7.09
CA TRP A 179 4.53 4.65 6.29
C TRP A 179 3.78 3.46 6.92
N CYS A 180 4.51 2.46 7.41
CA CYS A 180 3.93 1.33 8.14
C CYS A 180 3.21 1.76 9.41
N ALA A 181 3.83 2.63 10.22
CA ALA A 181 3.24 3.17 11.43
C ALA A 181 1.95 3.95 11.14
N TYR A 182 1.92 4.73 10.07
CA TYR A 182 0.73 5.44 9.62
C TYR A 182 -0.37 4.49 9.12
N PHE A 183 0.00 3.43 8.40
CA PHE A 183 -0.95 2.51 7.79
C PHE A 183 -1.55 1.48 8.77
N CYS A 184 -0.84 1.17 9.86
CA CYS A 184 -1.32 0.28 10.93
C CYS A 184 -2.72 0.65 11.47
N PRO A 185 -3.00 1.90 11.92
CA PRO A 185 -4.33 2.28 12.39
C PRO A 185 -5.38 2.19 11.27
N ILE A 186 -5.02 2.44 10.00
CA ILE A 186 -5.93 2.23 8.87
C ILE A 186 -6.34 0.75 8.80
N GLY A 187 -5.40 -0.20 8.87
CA GLY A 187 -5.71 -1.64 8.84
C GLY A 187 -6.68 -2.07 9.95
N ILE A 188 -6.40 -1.65 11.19
CA ILE A 188 -7.24 -1.95 12.36
C ILE A 188 -8.63 -1.34 12.20
N LEU A 189 -8.71 -0.05 11.87
CA LEU A 189 -9.98 0.65 11.73
C LEU A 189 -10.79 0.12 10.54
N SER A 190 -10.14 -0.28 9.45
CA SER A 190 -10.78 -0.94 8.30
C SER A 190 -11.44 -2.25 8.72
N PHE A 191 -10.73 -3.09 9.48
CA PHE A 191 -11.28 -4.33 10.02
C PHE A 191 -12.53 -4.06 10.88
N LEU A 192 -12.43 -3.09 11.80
CA LEU A 192 -13.54 -2.70 12.66
C LEU A 192 -14.71 -2.12 11.87
N HIS A 193 -14.43 -1.33 10.84
CA HIS A 193 -15.42 -0.77 9.93
C HIS A 193 -16.23 -1.88 9.25
N PHE A 194 -15.56 -2.83 8.59
CA PHE A 194 -16.23 -3.94 7.89
C PHE A 194 -16.97 -4.87 8.85
N ARG A 195 -16.40 -5.15 10.04
CA ARG A 195 -17.07 -5.96 11.06
C ARG A 195 -18.43 -5.39 11.46
N ASN A 196 -18.54 -4.06 11.45
CA ASN A 196 -19.72 -3.32 11.87
C ASN A 196 -20.72 -3.05 10.73
N ARG A 197 -20.41 -3.40 9.48
CA ARG A 197 -21.35 -3.30 8.37
C ARG A 197 -22.40 -4.42 8.45
N LYS A 198 -23.65 -4.07 8.15
CA LYS A 198 -24.71 -5.02 7.86
C LYS A 198 -24.51 -5.54 6.43
N ASP A 199 -24.60 -6.84 6.22
CA ASP A 199 -24.65 -7.39 4.86
C ASP A 199 -25.91 -6.80 4.20
N ARG A 200 -25.77 -6.16 3.02
CA ARG A 200 -26.94 -5.64 2.30
C ARG A 200 -27.78 -6.84 1.89
N SER A 201 -29.02 -6.95 2.38
CA SER A 201 -30.02 -7.80 1.75
C SER A 201 -30.27 -7.22 0.36
N SER A 202 -29.96 -8.01 -0.67
CA SER A 202 -30.27 -7.71 -2.07
C SER A 202 -31.74 -7.39 -2.24
#